data_AF-A0A857DBH2-F1
#
_entry.id   AF-A0A857DBH2-F1
#
_cell.length_a   1.000
_cell.length_b   1.000
_cell.length_c   1.000
_cell.angle_alpha   90.00
_cell.angle_beta   90.00
_cell.angle_gamma   90.00
#
_symmetry.space_group_name_H-M   'P 1'
#
loop_
_entity.id
_entity.type
_entity.pdbx_description
1 polymer ?
#
loop_
_entity_poly.entity_id
_entity_poly.type
_entity_poly.pdbx_seq_one_letter_code
_entity_poly.pdbx_strand_id
1 'polypeptide(L)'
;MRKIKLKKVPFRTKLRWLFLGKRPLERKYMPKIMEYLYLMFNNVLVLIATITMIYMLNQNWNSEFSFGFNFLKLLKQDWWFKFLATSIFILYIVNILFNMHIYYILSKTEFNKWIGIVASVLSFVLFLSPLTILFAIVAYVKNEIAFE
;
A
#
# COMPACT_ATOMS: atom_id res chain seq x y z
N MET A 1 32.94 -35.11 10.37
CA MET A 1 31.93 -34.06 10.08
C MET A 1 30.54 -34.68 9.99
N ARG A 2 29.59 -34.30 10.87
CA ARG A 2 28.20 -34.78 10.80
C ARG A 2 27.52 -34.18 9.56
N LYS A 3 27.01 -35.03 8.65
CA LYS A 3 26.21 -34.60 7.50
C LYS A 3 24.85 -34.12 7.99
N ILE A 4 24.62 -32.80 7.98
CA ILE A 4 23.31 -32.22 8.27
C ILE A 4 22.38 -32.54 7.09
N LYS A 5 21.38 -33.41 7.31
CA LYS A 5 20.35 -33.68 6.29
C LYS A 5 19.35 -32.53 6.28
N LEU A 6 19.49 -31.61 5.32
CA LEU A 6 18.49 -30.57 5.07
C LEU A 6 17.22 -31.21 4.48
N LYS A 7 16.11 -31.14 5.23
CA LYS A 7 14.80 -31.62 4.78
C LYS A 7 14.33 -30.74 3.62
N LYS A 8 14.10 -31.33 2.43
CA LYS A 8 13.55 -30.58 1.28
C LYS A 8 12.13 -30.13 1.59
N VAL A 9 11.87 -28.83 1.46
CA VAL A 9 10.55 -28.22 1.67
C VAL A 9 9.62 -28.56 0.49
N PRO A 10 8.37 -28.99 0.72
CA PRO A 10 7.44 -29.34 -0.35
C PRO A 10 7.09 -28.13 -1.23
N PHE A 11 6.77 -28.40 -2.51
CA PHE A 11 6.48 -27.35 -3.49
C PHE A 11 5.26 -26.49 -3.10
N ARG A 12 4.20 -27.09 -2.55
CA ARG A 12 3.04 -26.35 -2.03
C ARG A 12 3.43 -25.31 -0.98
N THR A 13 4.39 -25.64 -0.13
CA THR A 13 4.89 -24.73 0.91
C THR A 13 5.71 -23.60 0.32
N LYS A 14 6.48 -23.85 -0.75
CA LYS A 14 7.21 -22.81 -1.49
C LYS A 14 6.25 -21.83 -2.17
N LEU A 15 5.20 -22.33 -2.81
CA LEU A 15 4.15 -21.51 -3.43
C LEU A 15 3.45 -20.63 -2.39
N ARG A 16 3.08 -21.21 -1.25
CA ARG A 16 2.52 -20.44 -0.12
C ARG A 16 3.48 -19.37 0.36
N TRP A 17 4.78 -19.69 0.49
CA TRP A 17 5.77 -18.71 0.93
C TRP A 17 5.92 -17.53 -0.03
N LEU A 18 5.72 -17.74 -1.34
CA LEU A 18 5.77 -16.67 -2.33
C LEU A 18 4.59 -15.69 -2.17
N PHE A 19 3.37 -16.19 -1.98
CA PHE A 19 2.16 -15.35 -1.96
C PHE A 19 1.76 -14.85 -0.57
N LEU A 20 1.90 -15.69 0.46
CA LEU A 20 1.43 -15.43 1.83
C LEU A 20 2.58 -15.34 2.84
N GLY A 21 3.82 -15.61 2.42
CA GLY A 21 4.97 -15.65 3.30
C GLY A 21 5.08 -16.94 4.13
N LYS A 22 6.16 -17.00 4.94
CA LYS A 22 6.38 -18.07 5.92
C LYS A 22 5.42 -17.94 7.10
N ARG A 23 4.99 -19.04 7.72
CA ARG A 23 4.22 -18.98 8.97
C ARG A 23 5.08 -18.36 10.10
N PRO A 24 4.49 -17.74 11.14
CA PRO A 24 5.24 -17.16 12.26
C PRO A 24 6.22 -18.15 12.89
N LEU A 25 5.74 -19.37 13.21
CA LEU A 25 6.52 -20.50 13.75
C LEU A 25 7.69 -20.96 12.86
N GLU A 26 7.69 -20.62 11.57
CA GLU A 26 8.73 -21.02 10.61
C GLU A 26 9.86 -19.97 10.51
N ARG A 27 9.77 -18.84 11.25
CA ARG A 27 10.71 -17.71 11.19
C ARG A 27 11.61 -17.69 12.44
N LYS A 28 12.86 -17.25 12.25
CA LYS A 28 13.88 -17.19 13.31
C LYS A 28 13.86 -15.88 14.13
N TYR A 29 13.16 -14.87 13.65
CA TYR A 29 13.14 -13.51 14.20
C TYR A 29 11.75 -12.94 14.03
N MET A 30 11.37 -11.99 14.90
CA MET A 30 10.11 -11.26 14.78
C MET A 30 10.05 -10.49 13.47
N PRO A 31 9.22 -10.89 12.48
CA PRO A 31 9.07 -10.12 11.28
C PRO A 31 8.29 -8.85 11.60
N LYS A 32 8.86 -7.72 11.20
CA LYS A 32 8.06 -6.52 10.98
C LYS A 32 7.20 -6.71 9.73
N ILE A 33 6.08 -6.03 9.73
CA ILE A 33 5.08 -6.11 8.66
C ILE A 33 5.54 -5.18 7.54
N MET A 34 6.27 -5.75 6.57
CA MET A 34 6.82 -5.02 5.41
C MET A 34 5.72 -4.38 4.56
N GLU A 35 4.51 -4.91 4.64
CA GLU A 35 3.32 -4.40 3.98
C GLU A 35 3.02 -2.95 4.37
N TYR A 36 3.35 -2.51 5.59
CA TYR A 36 3.23 -1.10 5.96
C TYR A 36 4.26 -0.21 5.26
N LEU A 37 5.48 -0.69 5.01
CA LEU A 37 6.47 0.05 4.23
C LEU A 37 6.06 0.16 2.76
N TYR A 38 5.49 -0.91 2.20
CA TYR A 38 4.95 -0.87 0.84
C TYR A 38 3.74 0.06 0.74
N LEU A 39 2.84 0.03 1.72
CA LEU A 39 1.71 0.95 1.81
C LEU A 39 2.20 2.40 1.91
N MET A 40 3.19 2.67 2.76
CA MET A 40 3.82 3.99 2.91
C MET A 40 4.38 4.47 1.57
N PHE A 41 5.22 3.66 0.92
CA PHE A 41 5.84 4.03 -0.36
C PHE A 41 4.80 4.27 -1.46
N ASN A 42 3.77 3.42 -1.54
CA ASN A 42 2.69 3.58 -2.50
C ASN A 42 1.92 4.89 -2.26
N ASN A 43 1.68 5.28 -1.00
CA ASN A 43 1.03 6.54 -0.68
C ASN A 43 1.91 7.77 -0.95
N VAL A 44 3.25 7.64 -0.88
CA VAL A 44 4.17 8.70 -1.36
C VAL A 44 4.02 8.88 -2.87
N LEU A 45 3.97 7.79 -3.65
CA LEU A 45 3.75 7.86 -5.10
C LEU A 45 2.39 8.47 -5.45
N VAL A 46 1.32 8.08 -4.73
CA VAL A 46 0.00 8.69 -4.87
C VAL A 46 0.08 10.18 -4.58
N LEU A 47 0.72 10.61 -3.50
CA LEU A 47 0.86 12.03 -3.15
C LEU A 47 1.55 12.84 -4.26
N ILE A 48 2.65 12.34 -4.82
CA ILE A 48 3.36 13.01 -5.92
C ILE A 48 2.46 13.09 -7.16
N ALA A 49 1.77 12.00 -7.51
CA ALA A 49 0.87 11.95 -8.66
C ALA A 49 -0.34 12.89 -8.49
N THR A 50 -0.88 13.02 -7.28
CA THR A 50 -2.03 13.89 -7.03
C THR A 50 -1.64 15.36 -7.01
N ILE A 51 -0.50 15.73 -6.42
CA ILE A 51 0.04 17.09 -6.49
C ILE A 51 0.25 17.50 -7.95
N THR A 52 0.89 16.64 -8.76
CA THR A 52 1.13 16.92 -10.18
C THR A 52 -0.18 17.02 -10.97
N MET A 53 -1.17 16.16 -10.70
CA MET A 53 -2.49 16.24 -11.35
C MET A 53 -3.23 17.54 -11.00
N ILE A 54 -3.22 17.96 -9.73
CA ILE A 54 -3.83 19.21 -9.27
C ILE A 54 -3.14 20.41 -9.93
N TYR A 55 -1.82 20.40 -10.03
CA TYR A 55 -1.06 21.46 -10.71
C TYR A 55 -1.50 21.62 -12.17
N MET A 56 -1.63 20.52 -12.92
CA MET A 56 -2.10 20.55 -14.31
C MET A 56 -3.55 21.03 -14.43
N LEU A 57 -4.43 20.62 -13.50
CA LEU A 57 -5.82 21.07 -13.44
C LEU A 57 -5.90 22.58 -13.19
N ASN A 58 -5.06 23.11 -12.31
CA ASN A 58 -5.03 24.53 -11.98
C ASN A 58 -4.49 25.38 -13.14
N GLN A 59 -3.47 24.88 -13.86
CA GLN A 59 -2.90 25.59 -15.01
C GLN A 59 -3.91 25.74 -16.16
N ASN A 60 -4.74 24.73 -16.39
CA ASN A 60 -5.73 24.70 -17.47
C ASN A 60 -7.15 25.02 -16.98
N TRP A 61 -7.27 25.65 -15.80
CA TRP A 61 -8.55 25.93 -15.20
C TRP A 61 -9.30 27.01 -15.98
N ASN A 62 -10.51 26.67 -16.45
CA ASN A 62 -11.44 27.66 -16.97
C ASN A 62 -12.58 27.85 -15.95
N SER A 63 -12.72 29.08 -15.46
CA SER A 63 -13.71 29.48 -14.45
C SER A 63 -15.16 29.35 -14.91
N GLU A 64 -15.41 29.27 -16.22
CA GLU A 64 -16.76 29.13 -16.78
C GLU A 64 -17.29 27.70 -16.64
N PHE A 65 -16.42 26.71 -16.51
CA PHE A 65 -16.80 25.30 -16.45
C PHE A 65 -16.71 24.73 -15.04
N SER A 66 -17.56 23.75 -14.74
CA SER A 66 -17.49 23.00 -13.49
C SER A 66 -16.21 22.16 -13.41
N PHE A 67 -15.77 21.84 -12.18
CA PHE A 67 -14.58 21.01 -11.94
C PHE A 67 -14.59 19.71 -12.75
N GLY A 68 -15.72 18.99 -12.74
CA GLY A 68 -15.86 17.73 -13.47
C GLY A 68 -15.72 17.89 -14.98
N PHE A 69 -16.18 19.02 -15.54
CA PHE A 69 -16.05 19.29 -16.97
C PHE A 69 -14.60 19.64 -17.35
N ASN A 70 -13.92 20.47 -16.55
CA ASN A 70 -12.49 20.75 -16.73
C ASN A 70 -11.64 19.47 -16.64
N PHE A 71 -11.96 18.60 -15.68
CA PHE A 71 -11.30 17.29 -15.54
C PHE A 71 -11.51 16.41 -16.77
N LEU A 72 -12.76 16.24 -17.23
CA LEU A 72 -13.07 15.42 -18.41
C LEU A 72 -12.48 15.99 -19.70
N LYS A 73 -12.40 17.32 -19.82
CA LYS A 73 -11.77 17.99 -20.96
C LYS A 73 -10.28 17.64 -21.03
N LEU A 74 -9.55 17.80 -19.93
CA LEU A 74 -8.13 17.44 -19.85
C LEU A 74 -7.90 15.94 -20.07
N LEU A 75 -8.78 15.11 -19.51
CA LEU A 75 -8.73 13.67 -19.73
C LEU A 75 -8.98 13.27 -21.18
N LYS A 76 -9.61 14.11 -22.01
CA LYS A 76 -9.74 13.87 -23.46
C LYS A 76 -8.57 14.43 -24.25
N GLN A 77 -8.12 15.63 -23.91
CA GLN A 77 -7.17 16.42 -24.69
C GLN A 77 -5.71 16.01 -24.43
N ASP A 78 -5.31 15.85 -23.17
CA ASP A 78 -3.90 15.70 -22.80
C ASP A 78 -3.54 14.24 -22.53
N TRP A 79 -2.59 13.71 -23.30
CA TRP A 79 -2.09 12.35 -23.11
C TRP A 79 -1.40 12.17 -21.75
N TRP A 80 -0.67 13.18 -21.30
CA TRP A 80 0.05 13.12 -20.02
C TRP A 80 -0.90 13.10 -18.81
N PHE A 81 -1.99 13.85 -18.89
CA PHE A 81 -3.04 13.82 -17.88
C PHE A 81 -3.73 12.45 -17.82
N LYS A 82 -4.00 11.83 -18.98
CA LYS A 82 -4.52 10.45 -19.05
C LYS A 82 -3.57 9.47 -18.38
N PHE A 83 -2.29 9.52 -18.71
CA PHE A 83 -1.28 8.63 -18.13
C PHE A 83 -1.21 8.76 -16.60
N LEU A 84 -1.22 10.00 -16.08
CA LEU A 84 -1.26 10.27 -14.64
C LEU A 84 -2.53 9.71 -13.98
N ALA A 85 -3.71 10.00 -14.54
CA ALA A 85 -4.98 9.50 -14.00
C ALA A 85 -5.03 7.96 -13.97
N THR A 86 -4.53 7.31 -15.03
CA THR A 86 -4.46 5.85 -15.11
C THR A 86 -3.46 5.28 -14.10
N SER A 87 -2.32 5.94 -13.92
CA SER A 87 -1.31 5.55 -12.93
C SER A 87 -1.85 5.65 -11.50
N ILE A 88 -2.57 6.72 -11.16
CA ILE A 88 -3.24 6.87 -9.86
C ILE A 88 -4.23 5.71 -9.65
N PHE A 89 -5.03 5.39 -10.66
CA PHE A 89 -5.97 4.27 -10.59
C PHE A 89 -5.28 2.93 -10.33
N ILE A 90 -4.14 2.66 -10.98
CA ILE A 90 -3.35 1.45 -10.73
C ILE A 90 -2.78 1.44 -9.30
N LEU A 91 -2.24 2.57 -8.81
CA LEU A 91 -1.74 2.69 -7.43
C LEU A 91 -2.85 2.42 -6.41
N TYR A 92 -4.11 2.77 -6.72
CA TYR A 92 -5.26 2.43 -5.89
C TYR A 92 -5.54 0.93 -5.83
N ILE A 93 -5.44 0.22 -6.96
CA ILE A 93 -5.56 -1.25 -6.99
C ILE A 93 -4.45 -1.88 -6.13
N VAL A 94 -3.23 -1.36 -6.22
CA VAL A 94 -2.11 -1.81 -5.40
C VAL A 94 -2.37 -1.56 -3.90
N ASN A 95 -2.93 -0.39 -3.52
CA ASN A 95 -3.36 -0.12 -2.15
C ASN A 95 -4.38 -1.13 -1.66
N ILE A 96 -5.38 -1.50 -2.48
CA ILE A 96 -6.37 -2.53 -2.13
C ILE A 96 -5.66 -3.85 -1.78
N LEU A 97 -4.74 -4.31 -2.63
CA LEU A 97 -4.00 -5.56 -2.40
C LEU A 97 -3.18 -5.52 -1.10
N PHE A 98 -2.45 -4.43 -0.85
CA PHE A 98 -1.70 -4.29 0.40
C PHE A 98 -2.60 -4.21 1.62
N ASN A 99 -3.75 -3.55 1.52
CA ASN A 99 -4.72 -3.49 2.60
C ASN A 99 -5.28 -4.87 2.93
N MET A 100 -5.62 -5.69 1.93
CA MET A 100 -6.04 -7.08 2.16
C MET A 100 -4.98 -7.88 2.92
N HIS A 101 -3.70 -7.73 2.54
CA HIS A 101 -2.59 -8.37 3.23
C HIS A 101 -2.43 -7.84 4.67
N ILE A 102 -2.55 -6.54 4.88
CA ILE A 102 -2.50 -5.92 6.21
C ILE A 102 -3.61 -6.49 7.10
N TYR A 103 -4.85 -6.59 6.61
CA TYR A 103 -5.96 -7.18 7.39
C TYR A 103 -5.71 -8.66 7.71
N TYR A 104 -5.16 -9.43 6.77
CA TYR A 104 -4.76 -10.81 7.03
C TYR A 104 -3.72 -10.92 8.15
N ILE A 105 -2.76 -10.00 8.19
CA ILE A 105 -1.67 -10.00 9.18
C ILE A 105 -2.13 -9.44 10.54
N LEU A 106 -3.01 -8.43 10.56
CA LEU A 106 -3.57 -7.82 11.78
C LEU A 106 -4.29 -8.84 12.67
N SER A 107 -4.81 -9.92 12.10
CA SER A 107 -5.36 -11.04 12.88
C SER A 107 -4.32 -11.71 13.78
N LYS A 108 -3.03 -11.60 13.45
CA LYS A 108 -1.88 -12.26 14.10
C LYS A 108 -0.96 -11.30 14.86
N THR A 109 -1.30 -10.02 14.93
CA THR A 109 -0.61 -9.08 15.80
C THR A 109 -1.28 -9.08 17.17
N GLU A 110 -0.57 -8.67 18.22
CA GLU A 110 -1.13 -8.58 19.58
C GLU A 110 -1.55 -7.15 19.92
N PHE A 111 -0.69 -6.17 19.62
CA PHE A 111 -0.87 -4.78 20.05
C PHE A 111 -1.18 -3.83 18.89
N ASN A 112 -1.79 -2.69 19.20
CA ASN A 112 -1.95 -1.52 18.32
C ASN A 112 -2.54 -1.78 16.91
N LYS A 113 -3.39 -2.81 16.78
CA LYS A 113 -4.10 -3.17 15.55
C LYS A 113 -4.82 -1.99 14.89
N TRP A 114 -5.41 -1.14 15.72
CA TRP A 114 -6.17 0.04 15.30
C TRP A 114 -5.34 0.99 14.42
N ILE A 115 -4.02 1.12 14.66
CA ILE A 115 -3.14 1.99 13.88
C ILE A 115 -3.05 1.50 12.43
N GLY A 116 -2.93 0.19 12.25
CA GLY A 116 -2.92 -0.43 10.93
C GLY A 116 -4.26 -0.31 10.20
N ILE A 117 -5.38 -0.36 10.95
CA ILE A 117 -6.73 -0.15 10.40
C ILE A 117 -6.93 1.30 9.97
N VAL A 118 -6.45 2.26 10.78
CA VAL A 118 -6.52 3.68 10.42
C VAL A 118 -5.67 3.96 9.19
N ALA A 119 -4.44 3.42 9.11
CA ALA A 119 -3.61 3.52 7.92
C ALA A 119 -4.31 2.95 6.67
N SER A 120 -4.93 1.77 6.76
CA SER A 120 -5.61 1.17 5.62
C SER A 120 -6.83 1.97 5.17
N VAL A 121 -7.65 2.49 6.10
CA VAL A 121 -8.81 3.33 5.77
C VAL A 121 -8.38 4.64 5.12
N LEU A 122 -7.37 5.31 5.68
CA LEU A 122 -6.87 6.58 5.13
C LEU A 122 -6.25 6.41 3.75
N SER A 123 -5.65 5.26 3.45
CA SER A 123 -5.02 4.99 2.15
C SER A 123 -5.99 5.00 0.96
N PHE A 124 -7.30 4.93 1.23
CA PHE A 124 -8.33 5.05 0.20
C PHE A 124 -8.69 6.51 -0.11
N VAL A 125 -8.38 7.44 0.78
CA VAL A 125 -8.74 8.84 0.60
C VAL A 125 -7.57 9.59 -0.03
N LEU A 126 -7.79 10.06 -1.26
CA LEU A 126 -6.76 10.61 -2.16
C LEU A 126 -5.91 11.73 -1.55
N PHE A 127 -6.55 12.60 -0.76
CA PHE A 127 -5.92 13.75 -0.10
C PHE A 127 -5.36 13.45 1.29
N LEU A 128 -5.64 12.27 1.85
CA LEU A 128 -5.15 11.85 3.17
C LEU A 128 -3.93 10.94 3.07
N SER A 129 -3.26 10.89 1.91
CA SER A 129 -1.99 10.17 1.74
C SER A 129 -0.90 10.60 2.73
N PRO A 130 -0.75 11.89 3.13
CA PRO A 130 0.24 12.26 4.16
C PRO A 130 -0.06 11.65 5.53
N LEU A 131 -1.34 11.64 5.93
CA LEU A 131 -1.76 10.99 7.18
C LEU A 131 -1.55 9.48 7.10
N THR A 132 -1.88 8.88 5.96
CA THR A 132 -1.63 7.46 5.71
C THR A 132 -0.16 7.09 5.89
N ILE A 133 0.77 7.91 5.37
CA ILE A 133 2.21 7.73 5.53
C ILE A 133 2.59 7.73 7.01
N LEU A 134 2.11 8.72 7.79
CA LEU A 134 2.38 8.81 9.22
C LEU A 134 1.89 7.57 9.98
N PHE A 135 0.62 7.18 9.77
CA PHE A 135 0.05 6.01 10.42
C PHE A 135 0.72 4.70 9.98
N ALA A 136 1.14 4.58 8.72
CA ALA A 136 1.88 3.41 8.23
C ALA A 136 3.27 3.30 8.89
N ILE A 137 3.98 4.42 9.09
CA ILE A 137 5.26 4.43 9.83
C ILE A 137 5.05 4.00 11.28
N VAL A 138 4.04 4.57 11.95
CA VAL A 138 3.75 4.20 13.34
C VAL A 138 3.35 2.73 13.44
N ALA A 139 2.52 2.23 12.52
CA ALA A 139 2.14 0.83 12.46
C ALA A 139 3.35 -0.08 12.22
N TYR A 140 4.28 0.30 11.34
CA TYR A 140 5.52 -0.44 11.11
C TYR A 140 6.42 -0.53 12.36
N VAL A 141 6.47 0.55 13.14
CA VAL A 141 7.29 0.61 14.37
C VAL A 141 6.62 -0.15 15.52
N LYS A 142 5.29 -0.06 15.63
CA LYS A 142 4.53 -0.53 16.80
C LYS A 142 3.89 -1.91 16.63
N ASN A 143 3.64 -2.36 15.40
CA ASN A 143 3.05 -3.68 15.16
C ASN A 143 4.16 -4.69 14.93
N GLU A 144 4.32 -5.56 15.92
CA GLU A 144 5.12 -6.76 15.82
C GLU A 144 4.19 -7.96 15.69
N ILE A 145 4.61 -8.96 14.91
CA ILE A 145 3.85 -10.20 14.78
C ILE A 145 4.13 -11.04 16.03
N ALA A 146 3.06 -11.50 16.67
CA ALA A 146 3.14 -12.37 17.83
C ALA A 146 3.79 -13.71 17.47
N PHE A 147 4.71 -14.16 18.33
CA PHE A 147 5.24 -15.52 18.32
C PHE A 147 4.60 -16.24 19.49
N GLU A 148 3.66 -17.14 19.19
CA GLU A 148 3.43 -18.28 20.07
C GLU A 148 4.54 -19.33 19.86
#